data_AF-A0AA88IUZ7-F1
#
_entry.id   AF-A0AA88IUZ7-F1
#
_cell.length_a   1.000
_cell.length_b   1.000
_cell.length_c   1.000
_cell.angle_alpha   90.00
_cell.angle_beta   90.00
_cell.angle_gamma   90.00
#
_symmetry.space_group_name_H-M   'P 1'
#
loop_
_entity.id
_entity.type
_entity.pdbx_description
1 polymer ?
#
loop_
_entity_poly.entity_id
_entity_poly.type
_entity_poly.pdbx_seq_one_letter_code
_entity_poly.pdbx_strand_id
1 'polypeptide(L)'
;MMSLRQRQKDMLKGMLKFNKPLTNKYTSSICPEEDLFTLRYKIGTDTLDYYNLSRSGTTEEQMDRILVQIVEGLFDNLATMGYAPSIRCPKGNSVEQVAERLYNKIKSNISDTSNTLFNRDVGSLASFSQERPLLVILDRDLATCLHHTWTYQALIADVFDNKSGLVVVKEKDENSCKEKKITWELNNDDKFWMDQKGSVIPFVAEALHQEIDSYRSDTEKVRRLKETMTEDEVDLTCTNRQITSAVPSLPQLDEKYKRIEMHTSLTQAILDQVKVRHLDVYFESDNKIMTKLNLGKTSS
;
A
#
# COMPACT_ATOMS: atom_id res chain seq x y z
N MET A 1 9.05 -11.53 -8.92
CA MET A 1 7.69 -11.57 -9.51
C MET A 1 7.24 -10.11 -9.67
N MET A 2 6.83 -9.64 -10.86
CA MET A 2 6.36 -8.25 -11.02
C MET A 2 5.02 -8.04 -10.29
N SER A 3 4.88 -6.93 -9.55
CA SER A 3 3.65 -6.59 -8.80
C SER A 3 2.46 -6.32 -9.72
N LEU A 4 1.24 -6.49 -9.18
CA LEU A 4 0.00 -6.21 -9.91
C LEU A 4 -0.04 -4.75 -10.39
N ARG A 5 0.36 -3.83 -9.51
CA ARG A 5 0.42 -2.39 -9.78
C ARG A 5 1.36 -2.09 -10.96
N GLN A 6 2.54 -2.71 -10.99
CA GLN A 6 3.50 -2.53 -12.07
C GLN A 6 2.94 -3.05 -13.41
N ARG A 7 2.33 -4.24 -13.40
CA ARG A 7 1.71 -4.81 -14.61
C ARG A 7 0.54 -3.97 -15.12
N GLN A 8 -0.30 -3.42 -14.22
CA GLN A 8 -1.35 -2.49 -14.59
C GLN A 8 -0.78 -1.21 -15.21
N LYS A 9 0.29 -0.63 -14.64
CA LYS A 9 1.00 0.53 -15.21
C LYS A 9 1.54 0.22 -16.60
N ASP A 10 2.16 -0.94 -16.80
CA ASP A 10 2.74 -1.32 -18.09
C ASP A 10 1.66 -1.59 -19.16
N MET A 11 0.53 -2.20 -18.79
CA MET A 11 -0.62 -2.34 -19.67
C MET A 11 -1.19 -0.98 -20.08
N LEU A 12 -1.36 -0.06 -19.13
CA LEU A 12 -1.83 1.31 -19.42
C LEU A 12 -0.85 2.06 -20.34
N LYS A 13 0.46 2.02 -20.06
CA LYS A 13 1.49 2.63 -20.92
C LYS A 13 1.49 2.06 -22.34
N GLY A 14 1.32 0.74 -22.47
CA GLY A 14 1.16 0.09 -23.78
C GLY A 14 -0.08 0.59 -24.52
N MET A 15 -1.22 0.70 -23.85
CA MET A 15 -2.49 1.13 -24.46
C MET A 15 -2.48 2.60 -24.92
N LEU A 16 -1.87 3.50 -24.13
CA LEU A 16 -1.67 4.90 -24.50
C LEU A 16 -0.83 5.07 -25.78
N LYS A 17 0.14 4.18 -26.01
CA LYS A 17 0.96 4.19 -27.24
C LYS A 17 0.18 3.78 -28.51
N PHE A 18 -0.94 3.06 -28.38
CA PHE A 18 -1.66 2.50 -29.53
C PHE A 18 -3.01 3.16 -29.86
N ASN A 19 -3.40 4.24 -29.18
CA ASN A 19 -4.59 5.07 -29.48
C ASN A 19 -5.88 4.25 -29.77
N LYS A 20 -6.06 3.10 -29.10
CA LYS A 20 -7.24 2.24 -29.24
C LYS A 20 -8.34 2.69 -28.26
N PRO A 21 -9.63 2.77 -28.68
CA PRO A 21 -10.72 3.16 -27.80
C PRO A 21 -10.86 2.22 -26.60
N LEU A 22 -11.04 2.82 -25.41
CA LEU A 22 -11.08 2.12 -24.12
C LEU A 22 -12.26 1.14 -24.02
N THR A 23 -11.99 -0.14 -24.21
CA THR A 23 -12.70 -1.19 -23.45
C THR A 23 -11.66 -1.89 -22.59
N ASN A 24 -11.32 -1.27 -21.48
CA ASN A 24 -10.42 -1.86 -20.50
C ASN A 24 -11.14 -3.01 -19.81
N LYS A 25 -11.13 -4.20 -20.43
CA LYS A 25 -11.90 -5.36 -19.96
C LYS A 25 -11.42 -5.90 -18.61
N TYR A 26 -10.24 -5.53 -18.12
CA TYR A 26 -9.58 -6.17 -16.97
C TYR A 26 -9.06 -5.20 -15.88
N THR A 27 -9.62 -3.98 -15.76
CA THR A 27 -9.27 -3.05 -14.67
C THR A 27 -10.42 -2.83 -13.71
N SER A 28 -10.88 -3.90 -13.08
CA SER A 28 -11.91 -3.86 -12.04
C SER A 28 -11.35 -3.57 -10.63
N SER A 29 -10.06 -3.29 -10.48
CA SER A 29 -9.41 -3.03 -9.19
C SER A 29 -8.57 -1.74 -9.18
N ILE A 30 -8.29 -1.23 -7.99
CA ILE A 30 -7.31 -0.17 -7.70
C ILE A 30 -6.18 -0.79 -6.86
N CYS A 31 -4.92 -0.50 -7.18
CA CYS A 31 -3.77 -0.91 -6.38
C CYS A 31 -3.18 0.30 -5.64
N PRO A 32 -3.62 0.59 -4.40
CA PRO A 32 -3.02 1.66 -3.59
C PRO A 32 -1.53 1.38 -3.30
N GLU A 33 -1.18 0.14 -2.99
CA GLU A 33 0.21 -0.29 -2.76
C GLU A 33 0.62 -1.40 -3.74
N GLU A 34 1.86 -1.90 -3.63
CA GLU A 34 2.36 -2.97 -4.51
C GLU A 34 1.66 -4.30 -4.26
N ASP A 35 1.41 -4.59 -2.97
CA ASP A 35 0.84 -5.86 -2.51
C ASP A 35 -0.60 -5.71 -1.97
N LEU A 36 -1.21 -4.53 -2.17
CA LEU A 36 -2.59 -4.25 -1.77
C LEU A 36 -3.41 -3.82 -2.97
N PHE A 37 -4.57 -4.46 -3.17
CA PHE A 37 -5.56 -4.04 -4.14
C PHE A 37 -6.96 -4.03 -3.53
N THR A 38 -7.81 -3.16 -4.07
CA THR A 38 -9.23 -3.03 -3.73
C THR A 38 -10.06 -3.28 -4.98
N LEU A 39 -11.08 -4.12 -4.88
CA LEU A 39 -12.05 -4.34 -5.96
C LEU A 39 -13.00 -3.14 -6.06
N ARG A 40 -13.19 -2.62 -7.27
CA ARG A 40 -14.15 -1.56 -7.57
C ARG A 40 -15.50 -2.15 -7.91
N TYR A 41 -16.54 -1.51 -7.38
CA TYR A 41 -17.90 -1.82 -7.73
C TYR A 41 -18.28 -1.08 -9.03
N LYS A 42 -18.96 -1.75 -9.97
CA LYS A 42 -19.28 -1.15 -11.29
C LYS A 42 -20.50 -0.21 -11.26
N ILE A 43 -21.23 -0.14 -10.15
CA ILE A 43 -22.51 0.60 -10.03
C ILE A 43 -22.56 1.48 -8.77
N GLY A 44 -22.33 2.78 -8.91
CA GLY A 44 -22.84 3.82 -7.99
C GLY A 44 -22.13 4.05 -6.64
N THR A 45 -21.25 3.16 -6.19
CA THR A 45 -20.33 3.43 -5.05
C THR A 45 -18.93 2.91 -5.38
N ASP A 46 -17.89 3.61 -4.93
CA ASP A 46 -16.50 3.32 -5.32
C ASP A 46 -15.94 2.00 -4.72
N THR A 47 -16.64 1.39 -3.75
CA THR A 47 -16.19 0.20 -3.02
C THR A 47 -17.27 -0.86 -2.83
N LEU A 48 -16.84 -2.12 -2.79
CA LEU A 48 -17.69 -3.24 -2.35
C LEU A 48 -17.99 -3.08 -0.85
N ASP A 49 -19.20 -2.65 -0.52
CA ASP A 49 -19.56 -2.36 0.87
C ASP A 49 -19.97 -3.62 1.63
N TYR A 50 -19.25 -3.92 2.72
CA TYR A 50 -19.56 -5.01 3.66
C TYR A 50 -21.02 -4.99 4.12
N TYR A 51 -21.57 -3.79 4.35
CA TYR A 51 -22.95 -3.59 4.77
C TYR A 51 -23.96 -4.26 3.82
N ASN A 52 -23.75 -4.21 2.51
CA ASN A 52 -24.67 -4.82 1.54
C ASN A 52 -24.57 -6.35 1.54
N LEU A 53 -23.41 -6.90 1.90
CA LEU A 53 -23.19 -8.34 2.01
C LEU A 53 -23.77 -8.91 3.32
N SER A 54 -23.73 -8.14 4.41
CA SER A 54 -24.08 -8.61 5.76
C SER A 54 -25.47 -8.19 6.25
N ARG A 55 -26.23 -7.38 5.49
CA ARG A 55 -27.56 -6.90 5.92
C ARG A 55 -28.61 -8.01 5.79
N SER A 56 -29.44 -8.16 6.81
CA SER A 56 -30.55 -9.13 6.87
C SER A 56 -31.67 -8.92 5.82
N GLY A 57 -31.64 -7.80 5.08
CA GLY A 57 -32.62 -7.47 4.04
C GLY A 57 -32.10 -7.64 2.61
N THR A 58 -30.91 -8.21 2.43
CA THR A 58 -30.33 -8.45 1.10
C THR A 58 -31.04 -9.64 0.45
N THR A 59 -31.63 -9.43 -0.74
CA THR A 59 -32.29 -10.51 -1.48
C THR A 59 -31.27 -11.49 -2.06
N GLU A 60 -31.68 -12.71 -2.36
CA GLU A 60 -30.80 -13.72 -2.97
C GLU A 60 -30.23 -13.22 -4.31
N GLU A 61 -31.01 -12.50 -5.12
CA GLU A 61 -30.54 -11.95 -6.39
C GLU A 61 -29.55 -10.80 -6.19
N GLN A 62 -29.70 -10.00 -5.12
CA GLN A 62 -28.73 -8.95 -4.78
C GLN A 62 -27.41 -9.57 -4.34
N MET A 63 -27.48 -10.61 -3.51
CA MET A 63 -26.31 -11.35 -3.06
C MET A 63 -25.58 -12.01 -4.23
N ASP A 64 -26.32 -12.67 -5.12
CA ASP A 64 -25.76 -13.30 -6.32
C ASP A 64 -25.01 -12.30 -7.21
N ARG A 65 -25.61 -11.11 -7.44
CA ARG A 65 -24.96 -10.01 -8.18
C ARG A 65 -23.66 -9.57 -7.53
N ILE A 66 -23.63 -9.47 -6.19
CA ILE A 66 -22.42 -9.11 -5.44
C ILE A 66 -21.33 -10.19 -5.63
N LEU A 67 -21.69 -11.46 -5.46
CA LEU A 67 -20.75 -12.58 -5.61
C LEU A 67 -20.16 -12.64 -7.02
N VAL A 68 -20.99 -12.47 -8.06
CA VAL A 68 -20.52 -12.41 -9.45
C VAL A 68 -19.50 -11.31 -9.64
N GLN A 69 -19.74 -10.10 -9.10
CA GLN A 69 -18.79 -9.00 -9.23
C GLN A 69 -17.46 -9.25 -8.53
N ILE A 70 -17.47 -9.87 -7.34
CA ILE A 70 -16.25 -10.30 -6.65
C ILE A 70 -15.47 -11.28 -7.52
N VAL A 71 -16.14 -12.28 -8.08
CA VAL A 71 -15.53 -13.29 -8.96
C VAL A 71 -14.95 -12.67 -10.23
N GLU A 72 -15.67 -11.76 -10.87
CA GLU A 72 -15.16 -10.98 -12.02
C GLU A 72 -13.90 -10.20 -11.63
N GLY A 73 -13.93 -9.48 -10.50
CA GLY A 73 -12.81 -8.67 -10.03
C GLY A 73 -11.56 -9.48 -9.71
N LEU A 74 -11.72 -10.60 -9.01
CA LEU A 74 -10.63 -11.52 -8.71
C LEU A 74 -10.07 -12.16 -9.99
N PHE A 75 -10.95 -12.58 -10.91
CA PHE A 75 -10.54 -13.15 -12.18
C PHE A 75 -9.72 -12.17 -13.02
N ASP A 76 -10.16 -10.91 -13.13
CA ASP A 76 -9.44 -9.87 -13.88
C ASP A 76 -8.03 -9.62 -13.33
N ASN A 77 -7.90 -9.60 -11.99
CA ASN A 77 -6.60 -9.46 -11.34
C ASN A 77 -5.69 -10.66 -11.60
N LEU A 78 -6.21 -11.88 -11.46
CA LEU A 78 -5.45 -13.10 -11.76
C LEU A 78 -5.04 -13.18 -13.23
N ALA A 79 -5.93 -12.79 -14.14
CA ALA A 79 -5.64 -12.70 -15.58
C ALA A 79 -4.56 -11.65 -15.88
N THR A 80 -4.57 -10.51 -15.17
CA THR A 80 -3.54 -9.47 -15.25
C THR A 80 -2.18 -9.98 -14.74
N MET A 81 -2.20 -10.77 -13.67
CA MET A 81 -1.00 -11.46 -13.17
C MET A 81 -0.59 -12.65 -14.05
N GLY A 82 -1.47 -13.19 -14.88
CA GLY A 82 -1.17 -14.31 -15.78
C GLY A 82 -0.89 -15.65 -15.07
N TYR A 83 -1.25 -15.78 -13.79
CA TYR A 83 -1.04 -17.01 -13.02
C TYR A 83 -2.36 -17.68 -12.65
N ALA A 84 -2.39 -19.02 -12.66
CA ALA A 84 -3.51 -19.83 -12.19
C ALA A 84 -3.22 -20.36 -10.76
N PRO A 85 -3.84 -19.79 -9.72
CA PRO A 85 -3.53 -20.16 -8.34
C PRO A 85 -4.25 -21.43 -7.88
N SER A 86 -3.73 -22.06 -6.83
CA SER A 86 -4.50 -23.01 -6.01
C SER A 86 -5.37 -22.22 -5.03
N ILE A 87 -6.69 -22.47 -5.02
CA ILE A 87 -7.64 -21.72 -4.18
C ILE A 87 -7.89 -22.48 -2.87
N ARG A 88 -7.86 -21.77 -1.73
CA ARG A 88 -8.24 -22.29 -0.40
C ARG A 88 -9.21 -21.33 0.28
N CYS A 89 -10.22 -21.88 0.96
CA CYS A 89 -11.18 -21.12 1.74
C CYS A 89 -11.77 -21.97 2.89
N PRO A 90 -12.31 -21.34 3.95
CA PRO A 90 -13.19 -22.01 4.91
C PRO A 90 -14.47 -22.51 4.24
N LYS A 91 -15.08 -23.57 4.81
CA LYS A 91 -16.35 -24.16 4.33
C LYS A 91 -17.57 -23.49 4.99
N GLY A 92 -18.70 -23.51 4.30
CA GLY A 92 -20.02 -23.19 4.86
C GLY A 92 -20.41 -21.71 4.83
N ASN A 93 -19.68 -20.86 4.12
CA ASN A 93 -19.95 -19.42 4.03
C ASN A 93 -19.98 -18.94 2.56
N SER A 94 -20.43 -17.71 2.32
CA SER A 94 -20.41 -17.01 1.03
C SER A 94 -19.05 -17.07 0.33
N VAL A 95 -17.97 -17.13 1.10
CA VAL A 95 -16.59 -17.33 0.64
C VAL A 95 -16.42 -18.61 -0.19
N GLU A 96 -17.07 -19.70 0.19
CA GLU A 96 -17.02 -20.98 -0.55
C GLU A 96 -17.66 -20.83 -1.92
N GLN A 97 -18.79 -20.11 -2.02
CA GLN A 97 -19.45 -19.84 -3.30
C GLN A 97 -18.57 -18.98 -4.22
N VAL A 98 -17.86 -17.98 -3.67
CA VAL A 98 -16.88 -17.19 -4.44
C VAL A 98 -15.75 -18.08 -4.95
N ALA A 99 -15.21 -18.94 -4.10
CA ALA A 99 -14.10 -19.83 -4.44
C ALA A 99 -14.49 -20.83 -5.55
N GLU A 100 -15.66 -21.47 -5.44
CA GLU A 100 -16.15 -22.43 -6.43
C GLU A 100 -16.42 -21.77 -7.80
N ARG A 101 -17.10 -20.62 -7.80
CA ARG A 101 -17.39 -19.86 -9.04
C ARG A 101 -16.10 -19.38 -9.71
N LEU A 102 -15.14 -18.88 -8.92
CA LEU A 102 -13.83 -18.46 -9.44
C LEU A 102 -13.05 -19.66 -10.02
N TYR A 103 -13.04 -20.79 -9.32
CA TYR A 103 -12.40 -22.02 -9.81
C TYR A 103 -12.99 -22.48 -11.15
N ASN A 104 -14.32 -22.56 -11.25
CA ASN A 104 -15.00 -22.96 -12.48
C ASN A 104 -14.70 -22.01 -13.64
N LYS A 105 -14.61 -20.70 -13.36
CA LYS A 105 -14.27 -19.68 -14.36
C LYS A 105 -12.81 -19.77 -14.82
N ILE A 106 -11.87 -20.03 -13.92
CA ILE A 106 -10.46 -20.24 -14.29
C ILE A 106 -10.35 -21.53 -15.12
N LYS A 107 -11.00 -22.61 -14.68
CA LYS A 107 -11.00 -23.91 -15.37
C LYS A 107 -11.57 -23.81 -16.80
N SER A 108 -12.67 -23.08 -16.99
CA SER A 108 -13.26 -22.89 -18.31
C SER A 108 -12.35 -22.07 -19.23
N ASN A 109 -11.69 -21.02 -18.71
CA ASN A 109 -10.73 -20.22 -19.50
C ASN A 109 -9.45 -20.99 -19.87
N ILE A 110 -8.96 -21.88 -19.01
CA ILE A 110 -7.81 -22.75 -19.31
C ILE A 110 -8.18 -23.80 -20.36
N SER A 111 -9.39 -24.35 -20.28
CA SER A 111 -9.85 -25.37 -21.24
C SER A 111 -10.02 -24.79 -22.64
N ASP A 112 -10.31 -23.49 -22.75
CA ASP A 112 -10.37 -22.77 -24.03
C ASP A 112 -8.95 -22.42 -24.52
N THR A 113 -8.34 -23.36 -25.23
CA THR A 113 -6.97 -23.28 -25.77
C THR A 113 -6.77 -22.12 -26.76
N SER A 114 -7.86 -21.57 -27.31
CA SER A 114 -7.81 -20.47 -28.27
C SER A 114 -7.60 -19.09 -27.62
N ASN A 115 -7.91 -18.94 -26.32
CA ASN A 115 -7.97 -17.65 -25.63
C ASN A 115 -7.51 -17.73 -24.15
N THR A 116 -6.45 -18.50 -23.89
CA THR A 116 -5.96 -18.72 -22.52
C THR A 116 -5.25 -17.49 -21.98
N LEU A 117 -5.85 -16.83 -20.98
CA LEU A 117 -5.29 -15.64 -20.33
C LEU A 117 -4.14 -15.98 -19.35
N PHE A 118 -4.05 -17.26 -18.95
CA PHE A 118 -3.15 -17.77 -17.91
C PHE A 118 -1.86 -18.43 -18.46
N ASN A 119 -1.56 -18.27 -19.74
CA ASN A 119 -0.42 -18.95 -20.39
C ASN A 119 0.52 -17.97 -21.13
N ARG A 120 0.76 -16.79 -20.54
CA ARG A 120 1.52 -15.72 -21.21
C ARG A 120 3.04 -15.90 -21.21
N ASP A 121 3.57 -16.89 -20.52
CA ASP A 121 4.99 -17.29 -20.60
C ASP A 121 5.11 -18.61 -21.37
N VAL A 122 4.94 -18.53 -22.69
CA VAL A 122 5.09 -19.65 -23.63
C VAL A 122 6.57 -20.02 -23.76
N GLY A 123 7.10 -20.65 -22.73
CA GLY A 123 8.48 -21.13 -22.68
C GLY A 123 8.69 -22.40 -21.86
N SER A 124 7.67 -22.91 -21.18
CA SER A 124 7.81 -24.17 -20.44
C SER A 124 6.47 -24.79 -20.09
N LEU A 125 6.02 -25.74 -20.91
CA LEU A 125 5.08 -26.79 -20.46
C LEU A 125 5.67 -27.63 -19.29
N ALA A 126 6.94 -27.41 -18.91
CA ALA A 126 7.59 -27.97 -17.73
C ALA A 126 7.52 -27.05 -16.48
N SER A 127 6.90 -25.86 -16.54
CA SER A 127 6.78 -24.93 -15.40
C SER A 127 5.55 -25.17 -14.51
N PHE A 128 4.72 -26.18 -14.78
CA PHE A 128 3.76 -26.68 -13.77
C PHE A 128 4.45 -27.32 -12.54
N SER A 129 5.79 -27.42 -12.59
CA SER A 129 6.68 -27.85 -11.51
C SER A 129 7.21 -26.69 -10.64
N GLN A 130 6.94 -25.43 -11.02
CA GLN A 130 7.29 -24.25 -10.21
C GLN A 130 6.08 -23.86 -9.36
N GLU A 131 6.36 -23.51 -8.10
CA GLU A 131 5.40 -23.22 -7.02
C GLU A 131 4.13 -22.51 -7.52
N ARG A 132 3.00 -23.25 -7.55
CA ARG A 132 1.70 -22.64 -7.88
C ARG A 132 1.36 -21.62 -6.79
N PRO A 133 1.03 -20.36 -7.15
CA PRO A 133 0.64 -19.38 -6.15
C PRO A 133 -0.63 -19.84 -5.43
N LEU A 134 -0.69 -19.56 -4.13
CA LEU A 134 -1.82 -19.88 -3.28
C LEU A 134 -2.74 -18.64 -3.18
N LEU A 135 -4.01 -18.80 -3.53
CA LEU A 135 -5.05 -17.81 -3.25
C LEU A 135 -5.87 -18.27 -2.05
N VAL A 136 -5.79 -17.54 -0.95
CA VAL A 136 -6.62 -17.76 0.24
C VAL A 136 -7.75 -16.74 0.25
N ILE A 137 -8.99 -17.22 0.29
CA ILE A 137 -10.17 -16.37 0.41
C ILE A 137 -10.75 -16.57 1.82
N LEU A 138 -10.90 -15.47 2.54
CA LEU A 138 -11.35 -15.45 3.93
C LEU A 138 -12.56 -14.51 4.07
N ASP A 139 -13.41 -14.80 5.05
CA ASP A 139 -14.41 -13.83 5.50
C ASP A 139 -13.77 -12.86 6.49
N ARG A 140 -14.36 -11.67 6.66
CA ARG A 140 -13.80 -10.59 7.45
C ARG A 140 -13.89 -10.91 8.94
N ASP A 141 -12.75 -10.85 9.63
CA ASP A 141 -12.71 -10.83 11.09
C ASP A 141 -12.89 -9.40 11.62
N LEU A 142 -14.06 -9.12 12.20
CA LEU A 142 -14.39 -7.79 12.72
C LEU A 142 -13.50 -7.37 13.88
N ALA A 143 -12.99 -8.31 14.68
CA ALA A 143 -12.12 -7.99 15.81
C ALA A 143 -10.83 -7.33 15.33
N THR A 144 -10.20 -7.90 14.30
CA THR A 144 -8.99 -7.34 13.68
C THR A 144 -9.27 -5.97 13.03
N CYS A 145 -10.44 -5.76 12.44
CA CYS A 145 -10.79 -4.47 11.81
C CYS A 145 -11.02 -3.32 12.80
N LEU A 146 -11.33 -3.61 14.06
CA LEU A 146 -11.57 -2.61 15.10
C LEU A 146 -10.37 -2.43 16.04
N HIS A 147 -9.35 -3.28 15.91
CA HIS A 147 -8.19 -3.24 16.75
C HIS A 147 -7.31 -2.03 16.41
N HIS A 148 -7.09 -1.15 17.39
CA HIS A 148 -6.12 -0.08 17.24
C HIS A 148 -4.72 -0.66 17.06
N THR A 149 -4.02 -0.24 16.02
CA THR A 149 -2.67 -0.69 15.70
C THR A 149 -1.68 0.46 15.93
N TRP A 150 -0.44 0.13 16.28
CA TRP A 150 0.56 1.11 16.74
C TRP A 150 1.72 1.35 15.76
N THR A 151 1.57 0.86 14.53
CA THR A 151 2.56 1.06 13.46
C THR A 151 2.32 2.39 12.76
N TYR A 152 3.38 2.98 12.19
CA TYR A 152 3.35 4.28 11.55
C TYR A 152 2.24 4.42 10.49
N GLN A 153 2.17 3.47 9.56
CA GLN A 153 1.19 3.47 8.49
C GLN A 153 -0.24 3.37 8.97
N ALA A 154 -0.47 2.47 9.93
CA ALA A 154 -1.82 2.22 10.42
C ALA A 154 -2.35 3.38 11.25
N LEU A 155 -1.50 4.00 12.09
CA LEU A 155 -1.86 5.22 12.81
C LEU A 155 -2.18 6.38 11.86
N ILE A 156 -1.42 6.55 10.78
CA ILE A 156 -1.73 7.59 9.77
C ILE A 156 -3.11 7.34 9.14
N ALA A 157 -3.39 6.09 8.76
CA ALA A 157 -4.65 5.72 8.11
C ALA A 157 -5.87 5.81 9.04
N ASP A 158 -5.69 5.58 10.34
CA ASP A 158 -6.75 5.62 11.35
C ASP A 158 -7.06 7.05 11.82
N VAL A 159 -6.00 7.85 12.00
CA VAL A 159 -6.12 9.17 12.61
C VAL A 159 -6.48 10.26 11.60
N PHE A 160 -5.97 10.17 10.37
CA PHE A 160 -6.14 11.17 9.32
C PHE A 160 -7.03 10.66 8.18
N ASP A 161 -7.66 11.59 7.45
CA ASP A 161 -8.40 11.25 6.23
C ASP A 161 -7.37 10.88 5.14
N ASN A 162 -7.19 9.57 4.93
CA ASN A 162 -6.27 9.02 3.94
C ASN A 162 -7.08 8.51 2.74
N LYS A 163 -7.29 9.39 1.75
CA LYS A 163 -7.93 9.02 0.49
C LYS A 163 -6.85 8.79 -0.56
N SER A 164 -6.66 7.53 -0.94
CA SER A 164 -5.82 7.13 -2.08
C SER A 164 -4.34 7.56 -1.96
N GLY A 165 -3.74 7.48 -0.77
CA GLY A 165 -2.31 7.81 -0.55
C GLY A 165 -2.02 9.28 -0.25
N LEU A 166 -3.06 10.12 -0.19
CA LEU A 166 -2.99 11.51 0.23
C LEU A 166 -3.43 11.62 1.69
N VAL A 167 -2.53 12.09 2.54
CA VAL A 167 -2.76 12.31 3.97
C VAL A 167 -3.09 13.78 4.18
N VAL A 168 -4.31 14.06 4.63
CA VAL A 168 -4.73 15.43 4.93
C VAL A 168 -4.61 15.69 6.42
N VAL A 169 -3.61 16.50 6.80
CA VAL A 169 -3.41 16.98 8.17
C VAL A 169 -4.09 18.34 8.32
N LYS A 170 -4.94 18.47 9.32
CA LYS A 170 -5.56 19.76 9.69
C LYS A 170 -4.77 20.35 10.84
N GLU A 171 -4.05 21.43 10.57
CA GLU A 171 -3.37 22.21 11.60
C GLU A 171 -4.27 23.36 12.04
N LYS A 172 -4.38 23.55 13.35
CA LYS A 172 -5.01 24.74 13.92
C LYS A 172 -3.95 25.82 14.03
N ASP A 173 -4.18 26.94 13.35
CA ASP A 173 -3.35 28.12 13.51
C ASP A 173 -3.74 28.82 14.82
N GLU A 174 -2.81 28.95 15.76
CA GLU A 174 -3.08 29.58 17.07
C GLU A 174 -3.43 31.07 16.93
N ASN A 175 -3.04 31.71 15.82
CA ASN A 175 -3.26 33.13 15.58
C ASN A 175 -4.44 33.46 14.66
N SER A 176 -5.14 32.46 14.12
CA SER A 176 -6.31 32.71 13.26
C SER A 176 -7.38 31.64 13.37
N CYS A 177 -8.66 32.03 13.38
CA CYS A 177 -9.80 31.09 13.39
C CYS A 177 -9.95 30.26 12.09
N LYS A 178 -8.90 30.13 11.27
CA LYS A 178 -8.92 29.40 9.99
C LYS A 178 -8.08 28.13 10.09
N GLU A 179 -8.70 26.98 9.89
CA GLU A 179 -7.99 25.69 9.79
C GLU A 179 -7.13 25.65 8.52
N LYS A 180 -5.82 25.46 8.67
CA LYS A 180 -4.92 25.22 7.54
C LYS A 180 -4.89 23.71 7.26
N LYS A 181 -5.25 23.33 6.04
CA LYS A 181 -5.15 21.94 5.59
C LYS A 181 -3.85 21.76 4.83
N ILE A 182 -2.98 20.90 5.34
CA ILE A 182 -1.75 20.47 4.66
C ILE A 182 -1.98 19.07 4.14
N THR A 183 -1.73 18.86 2.86
CA THR A 183 -1.85 17.56 2.21
C THR A 183 -0.46 17.04 1.90
N TRP A 184 -0.14 15.87 2.44
CA TRP A 184 1.09 15.14 2.18
C TRP A 184 0.79 13.93 1.28
N GLU A 185 1.68 13.65 0.33
CA GLU A 185 1.58 12.47 -0.53
C GLU A 185 2.62 11.43 -0.10
N LEU A 186 2.15 10.25 0.32
CA LEU A 186 3.02 9.14 0.69
C LEU A 186 3.23 8.23 -0.52
N ASN A 187 4.39 8.38 -1.15
CA ASN A 187 4.74 7.66 -2.37
C ASN A 187 5.66 6.47 -2.09
N ASN A 188 5.60 5.45 -2.94
CA ASN A 188 6.52 4.30 -2.89
C ASN A 188 7.98 4.68 -3.21
N ASP A 189 8.20 5.84 -3.84
CA ASP A 189 9.54 6.34 -4.14
C ASP A 189 10.22 6.94 -2.90
N ASP A 190 9.47 7.16 -1.81
CA ASP A 190 10.02 7.57 -0.53
C ASP A 190 10.61 6.38 0.22
N LYS A 191 11.94 6.31 0.24
CA LYS A 191 12.70 5.26 0.91
C LYS A 191 12.42 5.22 2.41
N PHE A 192 12.35 6.38 3.07
CA PHE A 192 12.10 6.45 4.50
C PHE A 192 10.73 5.86 4.83
N TRP A 193 9.71 6.23 4.04
CA TRP A 193 8.38 5.65 4.16
C TRP A 193 8.40 4.13 3.98
N MET A 194 9.03 3.63 2.92
CA MET A 194 9.06 2.19 2.64
C MET A 194 9.77 1.38 3.74
N ASP A 195 10.81 1.94 4.35
CA ASP A 195 11.57 1.30 5.42
C ASP A 195 10.83 1.37 6.77
N GLN A 196 10.10 2.45 7.04
CA GLN A 196 9.52 2.73 8.36
C GLN A 196 7.99 2.58 8.47
N LYS A 197 7.26 2.36 7.37
CA LYS A 197 5.78 2.28 7.39
C LYS A 197 5.23 1.22 8.36
N GLY A 198 5.94 0.10 8.52
CA GLY A 198 5.58 -0.98 9.44
C GLY A 198 6.16 -0.84 10.86
N SER A 199 7.02 0.15 11.10
CA SER A 199 7.67 0.36 12.39
C SER A 199 6.74 1.04 13.38
N VAL A 200 6.98 0.83 14.68
CA VAL A 200 6.31 1.59 15.75
C VAL A 200 6.91 2.99 15.90
N ILE A 201 6.10 3.94 16.36
CA ILE A 201 6.48 5.37 16.45
C ILE A 201 7.83 5.64 17.13
N PRO A 202 8.22 4.96 18.24
CA PRO A 202 9.54 5.17 18.83
C PRO A 202 10.72 4.87 17.88
N PHE A 203 10.63 3.79 17.10
CA PHE A 203 11.67 3.45 16.11
C PHE A 203 11.65 4.40 14.90
N VAL A 204 10.46 4.86 14.50
CA VAL A 204 10.33 5.88 13.45
C VAL A 204 11.01 7.18 13.89
N ALA A 205 10.82 7.59 15.14
CA ALA A 205 11.45 8.79 15.69
C ALA A 205 12.98 8.66 15.76
N GLU A 206 13.50 7.49 16.13
CA GLU A 206 14.93 7.20 16.12
C GLU A 206 15.51 7.24 14.70
N ALA A 207 14.86 6.56 13.74
CA ALA A 207 15.26 6.57 12.34
C ALA A 207 15.22 8.00 11.74
N LEU A 208 14.19 8.78 12.08
CA LEU A 208 14.07 10.17 11.66
C LEU A 208 15.21 11.03 12.22
N HIS A 209 15.62 10.79 13.47
CA HIS A 209 16.76 11.48 14.07
C HIS A 209 18.07 11.15 13.34
N GLN A 210 18.29 9.88 13.00
CA GLN A 210 19.44 9.46 12.21
C GLN A 210 19.46 10.14 10.81
N GLU A 211 18.29 10.28 10.18
CA GLU A 211 18.16 10.96 8.89
C GLU A 211 18.47 12.46 8.98
N ILE A 212 18.04 13.12 10.06
CA ILE A 212 18.36 14.53 10.38
C ILE A 212 19.87 14.71 10.55
N ASP A 213 20.52 13.83 11.32
CA ASP A 213 21.97 13.91 11.55
C ASP A 213 22.77 13.60 10.27
N SER A 214 22.29 12.66 9.46
CA SER A 214 22.83 12.40 8.13
C SER A 214 22.74 13.65 7.23
N TYR A 215 21.57 14.31 7.19
CA TYR A 215 21.38 15.56 6.45
C TYR A 215 22.31 16.69 6.92
N ARG A 216 22.50 16.85 8.25
CA ARG A 216 23.43 17.83 8.82
C ARG A 216 24.87 17.56 8.39
N SER A 217 25.30 16.29 8.47
CA SER A 217 26.62 15.87 8.01
C SER A 217 26.83 16.17 6.52
N ASP A 218 25.84 15.87 5.68
CA ASP A 218 25.96 16.08 4.24
C ASP A 218 25.96 17.57 3.86
N THR A 219 25.17 18.39 4.55
CA THR A 219 25.17 19.85 4.39
C THR A 219 26.53 20.46 4.77
N GLU A 220 27.15 19.96 5.84
CA GLU A 220 28.50 20.38 6.25
C GLU A 220 29.56 19.99 5.22
N LYS A 221 29.47 18.81 4.60
CA LYS A 221 30.37 18.40 3.50
C LYS A 221 30.22 19.31 2.28
N VAL A 222 28.98 19.68 1.91
CA VAL A 222 28.73 20.64 0.81
C VAL A 222 29.31 22.00 1.14
N ARG A 223 29.14 22.49 2.38
CA ARG A 223 29.70 23.76 2.84
C ARG A 223 31.22 23.78 2.70
N ARG A 224 31.91 22.74 3.19
CA ARG A 224 33.37 22.58 3.08
C ARG A 224 33.84 22.52 1.63
N LEU A 225 33.12 21.78 0.78
CA LEU A 225 33.45 21.69 -0.64
C LEU A 225 33.33 23.06 -1.32
N LYS A 226 32.28 23.84 -1.00
CA LYS A 226 32.10 25.20 -1.54
C LYS A 226 33.24 26.13 -1.12
N GLU A 227 33.67 26.08 0.14
CA GLU A 227 34.79 26.86 0.66
C GLU A 227 36.12 26.50 -0.02
N THR A 228 36.37 25.21 -0.22
CA THR A 228 37.58 24.70 -0.90
C THR A 228 37.63 25.08 -2.39
N MET A 229 36.47 25.30 -3.04
CA MET A 229 36.41 25.72 -4.45
C MET A 229 36.58 27.23 -4.64
N THR A 230 36.44 28.03 -3.57
CA THR A 230 36.58 29.49 -3.62
C THR A 230 37.99 29.99 -3.29
N GLU A 231 38.85 29.12 -2.76
CA GLU A 231 40.26 29.40 -2.48
C GLU A 231 41.11 28.72 -3.58
N ASP A 232 41.77 29.54 -4.41
CA ASP A 232 42.43 29.17 -5.68
C ASP A 232 43.47 28.03 -5.64
N GLU A 233 43.61 27.35 -6.79
CA GLU A 233 44.74 26.54 -7.28
C GLU A 233 45.50 25.67 -6.25
N VAL A 234 44.94 24.50 -5.90
CA VAL A 234 45.79 23.41 -5.41
C VAL A 234 45.42 22.07 -6.07
N ASP A 235 46.43 21.53 -6.74
CA ASP A 235 46.45 20.27 -7.50
C ASP A 235 45.96 19.06 -6.68
N LEU A 236 44.66 18.75 -6.78
CA LEU A 236 44.00 17.61 -6.10
C LEU A 236 42.94 16.96 -7.00
N THR A 237 43.31 16.62 -8.23
CA THR A 237 42.36 16.15 -9.27
C THR A 237 41.74 14.76 -9.02
N CYS A 238 42.30 13.93 -8.13
CA CYS A 238 41.76 12.60 -7.80
C CYS A 238 40.92 12.59 -6.50
N THR A 239 41.39 13.21 -5.43
CA THR A 239 40.72 13.28 -4.12
C THR A 239 39.51 14.19 -4.16
N ASN A 240 39.59 15.36 -4.80
CA ASN A 240 38.42 16.24 -4.97
C ASN A 240 37.36 15.60 -5.86
N ARG A 241 37.74 14.76 -6.83
CA ARG A 241 36.79 14.07 -7.71
C ARG A 241 36.01 12.98 -6.97
N GLN A 242 36.67 12.24 -6.06
CA GLN A 242 36.00 11.28 -5.16
C GLN A 242 35.10 12.00 -4.15
N ILE A 243 35.56 13.10 -3.56
CA ILE A 243 34.77 13.93 -2.63
C ILE A 243 33.55 14.53 -3.36
N THR A 244 33.73 15.09 -4.55
CA THR A 244 32.64 15.67 -5.35
C THR A 244 31.60 14.61 -5.74
N SER A 245 32.02 13.37 -6.01
CA SER A 245 31.09 12.27 -6.35
C SER A 245 30.32 11.71 -5.13
N ALA A 246 30.87 11.87 -3.92
CA ALA A 246 30.27 11.37 -2.68
C ALA A 246 29.40 12.43 -1.97
N VAL A 247 29.47 13.69 -2.41
CA VAL A 247 28.69 14.79 -1.86
C VAL A 247 27.35 14.88 -2.62
N PRO A 248 26.19 14.81 -1.92
CA PRO A 248 24.90 14.97 -2.57
C PRO A 248 24.77 16.38 -3.15
N SER A 249 24.09 16.49 -4.30
CA SER A 249 23.88 17.79 -4.93
C SER A 249 22.89 18.64 -4.13
N LEU A 250 22.93 19.97 -4.29
CA LEU A 250 21.99 20.87 -3.62
C LEU A 250 20.51 20.49 -3.85
N PRO A 251 20.06 20.15 -5.08
CA PRO A 251 18.70 19.66 -5.28
C PRO A 251 18.37 18.38 -4.50
N GLN A 252 19.32 17.45 -4.38
CA GLN A 252 19.12 16.21 -3.61
C GLN A 252 18.99 16.48 -2.12
N LEU A 253 19.76 17.45 -1.59
CA LEU A 253 19.63 17.88 -0.19
C LEU A 253 18.30 18.58 0.07
N ASP A 254 17.82 19.41 -0.84
CA ASP A 254 16.50 20.05 -0.73
C ASP A 254 15.37 19.02 -0.72
N GLU A 255 15.43 17.99 -1.57
CA GLU A 255 14.48 16.89 -1.57
C GLU A 255 14.55 16.07 -0.27
N LYS A 256 15.76 15.78 0.23
CA LYS A 256 15.97 15.09 1.52
C LYS A 256 15.38 15.90 2.67
N TYR A 257 15.63 17.21 2.71
CA TYR A 257 15.07 18.12 3.72
C TYR A 257 13.54 18.10 3.70
N LYS A 258 12.91 18.23 2.52
CA LYS A 258 11.45 18.18 2.38
C LYS A 258 10.84 16.88 2.90
N ARG A 259 11.48 15.73 2.64
CA ARG A 259 11.04 14.43 3.18
C ARG A 259 11.16 14.38 4.70
N ILE A 260 12.28 14.82 5.25
CA ILE A 260 12.50 14.90 6.71
C ILE A 260 11.42 15.79 7.35
N GLU A 261 11.18 16.97 6.79
CA GLU A 261 10.18 17.92 7.30
C GLU A 261 8.78 17.30 7.28
N MET A 262 8.39 16.67 6.17
CA MET A 262 7.13 15.95 6.03
C MET A 262 6.98 14.88 7.12
N HIS A 263 7.94 13.97 7.27
CA HIS A 263 7.85 12.89 8.25
C HIS A 263 7.93 13.37 9.70
N THR A 264 8.66 14.46 9.96
CA THR A 264 8.68 15.14 11.27
C THR A 264 7.30 15.72 11.60
N SER A 265 6.71 16.47 10.67
CA SER A 265 5.37 17.05 10.80
C SER A 265 4.31 15.96 11.01
N LEU A 266 4.34 14.89 10.20
CA LEU A 266 3.43 13.75 10.33
C LEU A 266 3.58 13.07 11.68
N THR A 267 4.81 12.77 12.12
CA THR A 267 5.05 12.11 13.41
C THR A 267 4.55 12.96 14.57
N GLN A 268 4.80 14.27 14.54
CA GLN A 268 4.29 15.20 15.54
C GLN A 268 2.75 15.23 15.55
N ALA A 269 2.12 15.34 14.38
CA ALA A 269 0.67 15.36 14.25
C ALA A 269 0.03 14.06 14.76
N ILE A 270 0.66 12.90 14.53
CA ILE A 270 0.21 11.61 15.11
C ILE A 270 0.25 11.68 16.63
N LEU A 271 1.38 12.11 17.20
CA LEU A 271 1.53 12.20 18.66
C LEU A 271 0.50 13.14 19.29
N ASP A 272 0.17 14.24 18.64
CA ASP A 272 -0.85 15.17 19.11
C ASP A 272 -2.24 14.54 19.08
N GLN A 273 -2.57 13.79 18.02
CA GLN A 273 -3.86 13.09 17.93
C GLN A 273 -3.97 11.92 18.91
N VAL A 274 -2.87 11.18 19.13
CA VAL A 274 -2.79 10.13 20.15
C VAL A 274 -3.12 10.71 21.53
N LYS A 275 -2.54 11.87 21.87
CA LYS A 275 -2.80 12.56 23.14
C LYS A 275 -4.24 13.06 23.23
N VAL A 276 -4.74 13.75 22.21
CA VAL A 276 -6.09 14.35 22.21
C VAL A 276 -7.19 13.29 22.29
N ARG A 277 -7.00 12.12 21.66
CA ARG A 277 -7.99 11.05 21.63
C ARG A 277 -7.74 9.95 22.67
N HIS A 278 -6.64 10.03 23.44
CA HIS A 278 -6.21 9.00 24.38
C HIS A 278 -6.09 7.59 23.75
N LEU A 279 -5.50 7.52 22.55
CA LEU A 279 -5.39 6.26 21.79
C LEU A 279 -4.52 5.21 22.50
N ASP A 280 -3.60 5.65 23.35
CA ASP A 280 -2.77 4.80 24.20
C ASP A 280 -3.61 3.91 25.14
N VAL A 281 -4.66 4.47 25.74
CA VAL A 281 -5.57 3.75 26.64
C VAL A 281 -6.39 2.69 25.89
N TYR A 282 -6.88 3.04 24.69
CA TYR A 282 -7.63 2.10 23.85
C TYR A 282 -6.73 0.98 23.34
N PHE A 283 -5.53 1.31 22.87
CA PHE A 283 -4.56 0.32 22.42
C PHE A 283 -4.22 -0.70 23.52
N GLU A 284 -3.98 -0.25 24.75
CA GLU A 284 -3.71 -1.16 25.87
C GLU A 284 -4.92 -2.06 26.18
N SER A 285 -6.12 -1.49 26.18
CA SER A 285 -7.36 -2.20 26.46
C SER A 285 -7.67 -3.26 25.39
N ASP A 286 -7.52 -2.89 24.12
CA ASP A 286 -7.76 -3.79 22.99
C ASP A 286 -6.76 -4.95 22.99
N ASN A 287 -5.48 -4.70 23.28
CA ASN A 287 -4.47 -5.75 23.38
C ASN A 287 -4.80 -6.76 24.49
N LYS A 288 -5.30 -6.28 25.63
CA LYS A 288 -5.78 -7.17 26.72
C LYS A 288 -6.96 -8.02 26.27
N ILE A 289 -7.90 -7.46 25.50
CA ILE A 289 -9.05 -8.19 24.95
C ILE A 289 -8.59 -9.23 23.92
N MET A 290 -7.76 -8.84 22.95
CA MET A 290 -7.25 -9.71 21.88
C MET A 290 -6.44 -10.88 22.45
N THR A 291 -5.61 -10.63 23.46
CA THR A 291 -4.85 -11.70 24.13
C THR A 291 -5.77 -12.72 24.80
N LYS A 292 -6.84 -12.26 25.48
CA LYS A 292 -7.83 -13.15 26.09
C LYS A 292 -8.64 -13.95 25.06
N LEU A 293 -9.01 -13.34 23.94
CA LEU A 293 -9.71 -14.02 22.84
C LEU A 293 -8.86 -15.15 22.24
N ASN A 294 -7.55 -14.94 22.11
CA ASN A 294 -6.63 -15.96 21.60
C ASN A 294 -6.45 -17.13 22.58
N LEU A 295 -6.42 -16.86 23.89
CA LEU A 295 -6.35 -17.90 24.94
C LEU A 295 -7.63 -18.77 25.00
N GLY A 296 -8.79 -18.19 24.67
CA GLY A 296 -10.05 -18.94 24.60
C GLY A 296 -10.07 -19.96 23.46
N LYS A 297 -9.47 -19.63 22.31
CA LYS A 297 -9.45 -20.48 21.11
C LYS A 297 -8.48 -21.67 21.20
N THR A 298 -7.42 -21.58 22.00
CA THR A 298 -6.49 -22.71 22.24
C THR A 298 -7.03 -23.74 23.23
N SER A 299 -8.16 -23.44 23.88
CA SER A 299 -8.76 -24.26 24.94
C SER A 299 -9.97 -25.08 24.46
N SER A 300 -10.27 -25.07 23.16
CA SER A 300 -11.38 -25.80 22.51
C SER A 300 -10.85 -26.61 21.33
#